data_AF-A0A4R1F1Z6-F1
#
_entry.id   AF-A0A4R1F1Z6-F1
#
_cell.length_a   1.000
_cell.length_b   1.000
_cell.length_c   1.000
_cell.angle_alpha   90.00
_cell.angle_beta   90.00
_cell.angle_gamma   90.00
#
_symmetry.space_group_name_H-M   'P 1'
#
loop_
_entity.id
_entity.type
_entity.pdbx_description
1 polymer ?
#
loop_
_entity_poly.entity_id
_entity_poly.type
_entity_poly.pdbx_seq_one_letter_code
_entity_poly.pdbx_strand_id
1 'polypeptide(L)'
;MKSSKSKSFEEADVSRIIEMAWEDRTPFEAIETEYGLAEKQVIALMRKQMKASSFKMWRKRVSGRKTKHLTQRGFTVGRFVCPTQRLR
;
A
#
# COMPACT_ATOMS: atom_id res chain seq x y z
N MET A 1 2.56 -16.41 21.72
CA MET A 1 2.23 -15.09 22.33
C MET A 1 3.03 -14.03 21.59
N LYS A 2 2.45 -13.24 20.68
CA LYS A 2 3.19 -12.17 19.99
C LYS A 2 2.74 -10.82 20.57
N SER A 3 3.66 -10.26 21.34
CA SER A 3 3.60 -9.01 22.10
C SER A 3 2.86 -7.90 21.37
N SER A 4 1.75 -7.45 21.97
CA SER A 4 1.09 -6.18 21.68
C SER A 4 2.00 -5.03 22.09
N LYS A 5 2.98 -4.68 21.25
CA LYS A 5 3.69 -3.41 21.39
C LYS A 5 2.76 -2.34 20.85
N SER A 6 2.16 -1.55 21.74
CA SER A 6 1.55 -0.26 21.39
C SER A 6 2.66 0.64 20.89
N LYS A 7 2.97 0.55 19.59
CA LYS A 7 3.79 1.53 18.89
C LYS A 7 2.97 2.83 18.92
N SER A 8 3.40 3.78 19.75
CA SER A 8 2.90 5.15 19.69
C SER A 8 3.47 5.74 18.41
N PHE A 9 2.61 5.93 17.41
CA PHE A 9 2.96 6.62 16.18
C PHE A 9 2.76 8.11 16.41
N GLU A 10 3.71 8.93 15.99
CA GLU A 10 3.53 10.38 15.96
C GLU A 10 2.42 10.72 14.96
N GLU A 11 1.74 11.86 15.13
CA GLU A 11 0.66 12.28 14.21
C GLU A 11 1.14 12.37 12.75
N ALA A 12 2.41 12.72 12.57
CA ALA A 12 3.08 12.73 11.26
C ALA A 12 3.17 11.33 10.63
N ASP A 13 3.51 10.30 11.42
CA ASP A 13 3.58 8.92 10.94
C ASP A 13 2.19 8.41 10.53
N VAL A 14 1.17 8.72 11.33
CA VAL A 14 -0.22 8.34 11.02
C VAL A 14 -0.66 8.99 9.71
N SER A 15 -0.35 10.27 9.53
CA SER A 15 -0.66 11.00 8.30
C SER A 15 0.05 10.38 7.09
N ARG A 16 1.33 10.02 7.23
CA ARG A 16 2.12 9.36 6.20
C ARG A 16 1.59 7.98 5.83
N ILE A 17 1.20 7.17 6.82
CA ILE A 17 0.59 5.85 6.60
C ILE A 17 -0.73 6.00 5.83
N ILE A 18 -1.55 7.01 6.15
CA ILE A 18 -2.79 7.29 5.43
C ILE A 18 -2.51 7.68 3.97
N GLU A 19 -1.54 8.57 3.72
CA GLU A 19 -1.12 8.94 2.37
C GLU A 19 -0.71 7.71 1.55
N MET A 20 0.18 6.89 2.10
CA MET A 20 0.65 5.66 1.44
C MET A 20 -0.50 4.67 1.18
N ALA A 21 -1.43 4.52 2.13
CA ALA A 21 -2.58 3.64 1.98
C ALA A 21 -3.59 4.16 0.93
N TRP A 22 -3.62 5.47 0.69
CA TRP A 22 -4.41 6.10 -0.37
C TRP A 22 -3.76 5.99 -1.74
N GLU A 23 -2.44 5.94 -1.83
CA GLU A 23 -1.75 5.81 -3.12
C GLU A 23 -1.98 4.41 -3.73
N ASP A 24 -2.49 4.38 -4.96
CA ASP A 24 -2.76 3.10 -5.64
C ASP A 24 -1.48 2.33 -6.00
N ARG A 25 -0.32 3.00 -5.94
CA ARG A 25 1.00 2.44 -6.28
C ARG A 25 1.79 1.91 -5.09
N THR A 26 1.32 2.04 -3.87
CA THR A 26 2.05 1.57 -2.69
C THR A 26 1.46 0.24 -2.22
N PRO A 27 2.20 -0.88 -2.34
CA PRO A 27 1.74 -2.16 -1.83
C PRO A 27 1.74 -2.13 -0.29
N PHE A 28 0.82 -2.88 0.34
CA PHE A 28 0.81 -2.99 1.81
C PHE A 28 2.12 -3.56 2.36
N GLU A 29 2.86 -4.35 1.57
CA GLU A 29 4.19 -4.86 1.90
C GLU A 29 5.22 -3.73 2.13
N ALA A 30 5.11 -2.60 1.41
CA ALA A 30 5.99 -1.46 1.64
C ALA A 30 5.69 -0.79 3.00
N ILE A 31 4.40 -0.65 3.33
CA ILE A 31 3.95 -0.12 4.63
C ILE A 31 4.37 -1.04 5.77
N GLU A 32 4.28 -2.36 5.56
CA GLU A 32 4.75 -3.36 6.51
C GLU A 32 6.27 -3.30 6.70
N THR A 33 7.04 -3.07 5.64
CA THR A 33 8.50 -2.95 5.70
C THR A 33 8.94 -1.69 6.43
N GLU A 34 8.32 -0.53 6.16
CA GLU A 34 8.71 0.75 6.77
C GLU A 34 8.19 0.91 8.21
N TYR A 35 6.92 0.57 8.46
CA TYR A 35 6.25 0.86 9.75
C TYR A 35 6.04 -0.40 10.60
N GLY A 36 6.19 -1.60 10.03
CA GLY A 36 5.86 -2.86 10.69
C GLY A 36 4.35 -3.10 10.80
N LEU A 37 3.55 -2.45 9.94
CA LEU A 37 2.10 -2.55 9.95
C LEU A 37 1.60 -3.52 8.87
N ALA A 38 1.02 -4.63 9.30
CA ALA A 38 0.38 -5.57 8.39
C ALA A 38 -0.89 -4.96 7.79
N GLU A 39 -1.35 -5.46 6.63
CA GLU A 39 -2.56 -4.97 5.93
C GLU A 39 -3.76 -4.81 6.87
N LYS A 40 -4.01 -5.79 7.75
CA LYS A 40 -5.12 -5.76 8.71
C LYS A 40 -5.03 -4.58 9.68
N GLN A 41 -3.82 -4.23 10.11
CA GLN A 41 -3.58 -3.11 11.02
C GLN A 41 -3.78 -1.77 10.31
N VAL A 42 -3.32 -1.65 9.05
CA VAL A 42 -3.57 -0.47 8.21
C VAL A 42 -5.07 -0.27 7.97
N ILE A 43 -5.81 -1.34 7.66
CA ILE A 43 -7.27 -1.28 7.50
C ILE A 43 -7.95 -0.79 8.79
N ALA A 44 -7.52 -1.29 9.95
CA ALA A 44 -8.05 -0.86 11.24
C ALA A 44 -7.74 0.61 11.54
N LEU A 45 -6.53 1.08 11.21
CA LEU A 45 -6.12 2.48 11.35
C LEU A 45 -6.94 3.39 10.44
N MET A 46 -7.08 3.03 9.16
CA MET A 46 -7.88 3.76 8.18
C MET A 46 -9.35 3.86 8.60
N ARG A 47 -9.91 2.79 9.19
CA ARG A 47 -11.28 2.80 9.70
C ARG A 47 -11.47 3.76 10.88
N LYS A 48 -10.45 3.95 11.72
CA LYS A 48 -10.49 4.89 12.85
C LYS A 48 -10.34 6.34 12.41
N GLN A 49 -9.52 6.60 11.39
CA GLN A 49 -9.21 7.96 10.97
C GLN A 49 -10.17 8.55 9.94
N MET A 50 -10.94 7.71 9.25
CA MET A 50 -11.79 8.17 8.14
C MET A 50 -13.28 8.03 8.46
N LYS A 51 -14.09 8.91 7.84
CA LYS A 51 -15.55 8.75 7.80
C LYS A 51 -15.92 7.44 7.10
N ALA A 52 -17.02 6.81 7.55
CA ALA A 52 -17.46 5.51 7.07
C ALA A 52 -17.71 5.46 5.55
N SER A 53 -18.22 6.56 4.96
CA SER A 53 -18.43 6.67 3.50
C SER A 53 -17.12 6.64 2.72
N SER A 54 -16.13 7.43 3.14
CA SER A 54 -14.78 7.43 2.54
C SER A 54 -14.09 6.08 2.68
N PHE A 55 -14.24 5.42 3.83
CA PHE A 55 -13.67 4.10 4.07
C PHE A 55 -14.26 3.04 3.12
N LYS A 56 -15.59 3.06 2.90
CA LYS A 56 -16.25 2.15 1.94
C LYS A 56 -15.71 2.35 0.52
N MET A 57 -15.55 3.60 0.07
CA MET A 57 -14.99 3.91 -1.25
C MET A 57 -13.53 3.43 -1.38
N TRP A 58 -12.70 3.72 -0.39
CA TRP A 58 -11.32 3.25 -0.35
C TRP A 58 -11.26 1.71 -0.37
N ARG A 59 -12.09 1.03 0.42
CA ARG A 59 -12.11 -0.44 0.46
C ARG A 59 -12.53 -1.06 -0.87
N LYS A 60 -13.50 -0.46 -1.57
CA LYS A 60 -13.89 -0.88 -2.92
C LYS A 60 -12.72 -0.79 -3.90
N ARG A 61 -11.93 0.28 -3.84
CA ARG A 61 -10.73 0.45 -4.68
C ARG A 61 -9.64 -0.57 -4.33
N VAL A 62 -9.31 -0.71 -3.05
CA VAL A 62 -8.26 -1.63 -2.57
C VAL A 62 -8.61 -3.09 -2.86
N SER A 63 -9.86 -3.50 -2.65
CA SER A 63 -10.30 -4.88 -2.87
C SER A 63 -10.35 -5.28 -4.34
N GLY A 64 -10.44 -4.31 -5.27
CA GLY A 64 -10.46 -4.54 -6.72
C GLY A 64 -9.07 -4.64 -7.36
N ARG A 65 -7.98 -4.51 -6.59
CA ARG A 65 -6.62 -4.47 -7.15
C ARG A 65 -6.14 -5.87 -7.54
N LYS A 66 -5.94 -6.08 -8.85
CA LYS A 66 -5.29 -7.28 -9.44
C LYS A 66 -3.75 -7.26 -9.32
N THR A 67 -3.17 -6.18 -8.79
CA THR A 67 -1.71 -5.94 -8.63
C THR A 67 -1.34 -5.71 -7.17
N LYS A 68 -2.09 -6.34 -6.24
CA LYS A 68 -1.99 -6.11 -4.79
C LYS A 68 -0.72 -6.68 -4.15
N HIS A 69 -0.08 -7.63 -4.84
CA HIS A 69 1.20 -8.21 -4.44
C HIS A 69 2.31 -7.70 -5.37
N LEU A 70 3.51 -7.44 -4.82
CA LEU A 70 4.69 -7.12 -5.63
C LEU A 70 4.90 -8.16 -6.75
N THR A 71 4.55 -9.42 -6.48
CA THR A 71 4.62 -10.55 -7.40
C THR A 71 3.79 -10.38 -8.68
N GLN A 72 2.75 -9.53 -8.67
CA GLN A 72 1.88 -9.26 -9.82
C GLN A 72 2.30 -8.02 -10.62
N ARG A 73 3.29 -7.25 -10.15
CA ARG A 73 3.96 -6.25 -10.99
C ARG A 73 4.96 -6.97 -11.87
N GLY A 74 4.54 -7.31 -13.09
CA GLY A 74 5.38 -7.93 -14.11
C GLY A 74 6.47 -7.01 -14.69
N PHE A 75 7.28 -6.38 -13.84
CA PHE A 75 8.44 -5.62 -14.29
C PHE A 75 9.71 -6.11 -13.60
N THR A 76 10.13 -7.31 -13.98
CA THR A 76 11.53 -7.74 -13.85
C THR A 76 12.33 -6.96 -14.88
N VAL A 77 12.85 -5.79 -14.49
CA VAL A 77 13.86 -4.97 -15.19
C VAL A 77 14.08 -5.34 -16.66
N GLY A 78 13.30 -4.73 -17.55
CA GLY A 78 13.57 -4.74 -18.98
C GLY A 78 13.46 -3.32 -19.50
N ARG A 79 14.53 -2.76 -20.05
CA ARG A 79 14.52 -1.41 -20.64
C ARG A 79 13.38 -1.36 -21.67
N PHE A 80 12.42 -0.45 -21.51
CA PHE A 80 11.45 -0.17 -22.56
C PHE A 80 12.24 0.27 -23.79
N VAL A 81 12.28 -0.57 -24.82
CA VAL A 81 12.92 -0.27 -26.10
C VAL A 81 11.84 -0.13 -27.16
N CYS A 82 11.92 0.90 -27.99
CA CYS A 82 11.02 1.02 -29.12
C CYS A 82 11.24 -0.17 -30.07
N PRO A 83 10.18 -0.75 -30.67
CA PRO A 83 10.32 -1.89 -31.59
C PRO A 83 11.32 -1.63 -32.74
N THR A 84 11.45 -0.38 -33.16
CA THR A 84 12.34 0.08 -34.23
C THR A 84 13.82 0.14 -33.83
N GLN A 85 14.16 0.04 -32.54
CA GLN A 85 15.56 0.07 -32.07
C GLN A 85 16.33 -1.23 -32.30
N ARG A 86 15.67 -2.32 -32.73
CA ARG A 86 16.29 -3.63 -32.96
C ARG A 86 16.96 -3.80 -34.33
N LEU A 87 16.80 -2.84 -35.24
CA LEU A 87 17.24 -2.94 -36.64
C LEU A 87 18.48 -2.08 -36.94
N ARG A 88 19.49 -2.09 -36.08
CA ARG A 88 20.76 -1.41 -36.35
C ARG A 88 21.95 -2.28 -35.99
#